data_AF-A0A6M8WCN2-F1
#
_entry.id   AF-A0A6M8WCN2-F1
#
_cell.length_a   1.000
_cell.length_b   1.000
_cell.length_c   1.000
_cell.angle_alpha   90.00
_cell.angle_beta   90.00
_cell.angle_gamma   90.00
#
_symmetry.space_group_name_H-M   'P 1'
#
loop_
_entity.id
_entity.type
_entity.pdbx_description
1 polymer ?
#
loop_
_entity_poly.entity_id
_entity_poly.type
_entity_poly.pdbx_seq_one_letter_code
_entity_poly.pdbx_strand_id
1 'polypeptide(L)'
;MQRKTRARGFTLIEVMIVIAIVLALAAIVGVAVLGRRDQADISITQIKLNNLKSGLKQFNFDFGRWPTEEEGIAVLWDKEALDPEADVNKYLGKGYMDEPTPQDQWGNEWGYAFPSIRGDETEYDLWSFGPNGEDEQGEGDDIVSWRRDSEDGDFGGDMMPPPPSGG
;
A
#
# COMPACT_ATOMS: atom_id res chain seq x y z
N MET A 1 -36.55 -47.50 52.87
CA MET A 1 -37.24 -46.80 51.76
C MET A 1 -36.24 -45.91 51.04
N GLN A 2 -35.78 -46.29 49.84
CA GLN A 2 -34.81 -45.49 49.07
C GLN A 2 -35.54 -44.40 48.29
N ARG A 3 -35.27 -43.13 48.60
CA ARG A 3 -35.74 -41.97 47.82
C ARG A 3 -34.94 -41.92 46.51
N LYS A 4 -35.58 -42.25 45.38
CA LYS A 4 -35.04 -41.94 44.05
C LYS A 4 -35.07 -40.42 43.85
N THR A 5 -33.90 -39.80 43.81
CA THR A 5 -33.74 -38.43 43.34
C THR A 5 -34.17 -38.38 41.87
N ARG A 6 -35.22 -37.60 41.56
CA ARG A 6 -35.60 -37.35 40.16
C ARG A 6 -34.49 -36.52 39.53
N ALA A 7 -33.77 -37.11 38.56
CA ALA A 7 -32.94 -36.34 37.65
C ALA A 7 -33.85 -35.37 36.91
N ARG A 8 -33.65 -34.06 37.10
CA ARG A 8 -34.30 -33.03 36.29
C ARG A 8 -33.60 -33.03 34.94
N GLY A 9 -34.31 -33.47 33.90
CA GLY A 9 -33.86 -33.36 32.52
C GLY A 9 -33.95 -31.90 32.05
N PHE A 10 -33.05 -31.53 31.14
CA PHE A 10 -33.07 -30.24 30.46
C PHE A 10 -34.39 -30.04 29.70
N THR A 11 -34.87 -28.79 29.69
CA THR A 11 -36.06 -28.44 28.91
C THR A 11 -35.67 -28.08 27.47
N LEU A 12 -36.56 -28.33 26.51
CA LEU A 12 -36.32 -27.96 25.10
C LEU A 12 -36.07 -26.45 24.94
N ILE A 13 -36.78 -25.64 25.72
CA ILE A 13 -36.64 -24.17 25.71
C ILE A 13 -35.22 -23.75 26.11
N GLU A 14 -34.61 -24.44 27.08
CA GLU A 14 -33.26 -24.13 27.56
C GLU A 14 -32.21 -24.36 26.47
N VAL A 15 -32.35 -25.44 25.69
CA VAL A 15 -31.47 -25.71 24.54
C VAL A 15 -31.71 -24.70 23.41
N MET A 16 -32.97 -24.30 23.17
CA MET A 16 -33.30 -23.28 22.16
C MET A 16 -32.66 -21.93 22.46
N ILE A 17 -32.73 -21.48 23.73
CA ILE A 17 -32.12 -20.21 24.16
C ILE A 17 -30.60 -20.25 23.97
N VAL A 18 -29.95 -21.36 24.31
CA VAL A 18 -28.50 -21.51 24.14
C VAL A 18 -28.11 -21.42 22.67
N ILE A 19 -28.80 -22.12 21.78
CA ILE A 19 -28.51 -22.08 20.34
C ILE A 19 -28.73 -20.67 19.78
N ALA A 20 -29.80 -19.98 20.20
CA ALA A 20 -30.07 -18.62 19.78
C ALA A 20 -28.94 -17.64 20.18
N ILE A 21 -28.43 -17.74 21.41
CA ILE A 21 -27.32 -16.92 21.90
C ILE A 21 -26.02 -17.23 21.12
N VAL A 22 -25.72 -18.50 20.87
CA VAL A 22 -24.52 -18.91 20.10
C VAL A 22 -24.57 -18.36 18.68
N LEU A 23 -25.71 -18.45 17.99
CA LEU A 23 -25.88 -17.91 16.64
C LEU A 23 -25.76 -16.37 16.62
N ALA A 24 -26.33 -15.68 17.60
CA ALA A 24 -26.22 -14.23 17.71
C ALA A 24 -24.77 -13.77 17.95
N LEU A 25 -24.03 -14.44 18.84
CA LEU A 25 -22.63 -14.14 19.10
C LEU A 25 -21.73 -14.44 17.89
N ALA A 26 -21.97 -15.56 17.21
CA ALA A 26 -21.25 -15.91 15.98
C ALA A 26 -21.42 -14.85 14.88
N ALA A 27 -22.61 -14.27 14.73
CA ALA A 27 -22.88 -13.20 13.78
C ALA A 27 -22.06 -11.91 14.07
N ILE A 28 -21.86 -11.56 15.34
CA ILE A 28 -21.11 -10.36 15.75
C ILE A 28 -19.61 -10.55 15.56
N VAL A 29 -19.08 -11.73 15.90
CA VAL A 29 -17.63 -12.02 15.81
C VAL A 29 -17.14 -12.11 14.36
N GLY A 30 -17.96 -12.59 13.43
CA GLY A 30 -17.59 -12.74 12.02
C GLY A 30 -17.26 -11.42 11.31
N VAL A 31 -17.87 -10.30 11.70
CA VAL A 31 -17.73 -9.00 11.02
C VAL A 31 -16.49 -8.21 11.48
N ALA A 32 -15.98 -8.46 12.69
CA ALA A 32 -14.96 -7.62 13.32
C ALA A 32 -13.50 -7.84 12.84
N VAL A 33 -13.23 -8.91 12.09
CA VAL A 33 -11.86 -9.31 11.71
C VAL A 33 -11.45 -8.78 10.33
N LEU A 34 -12.40 -8.48 9.44
CA LEU A 34 -12.10 -8.13 8.04
C LEU A 34 -11.47 -6.73 7.91
N GLY A 35 -12.09 -5.68 8.45
CA GLY A 35 -11.60 -4.29 8.23
C GLY A 35 -10.31 -3.87 8.93
N ARG A 36 -9.70 -4.73 9.78
CA ARG A 36 -8.39 -4.42 10.41
C ARG A 36 -7.19 -4.85 9.58
N ARG A 37 -7.39 -5.77 8.64
CA ARG A 37 -6.31 -6.26 7.76
C ARG A 37 -5.99 -5.20 6.72
N ASP A 38 -7.01 -4.64 6.08
CA ASP A 38 -6.88 -3.66 5.01
C ASP A 38 -6.01 -2.45 5.41
N GLN A 39 -6.22 -1.87 6.60
CA GLN A 39 -5.41 -0.74 7.07
C GLN A 39 -3.94 -1.13 7.35
N ALA A 40 -3.72 -2.35 7.85
CA ALA A 40 -2.37 -2.86 8.07
C ALA A 40 -1.66 -3.10 6.73
N ASP A 41 -2.38 -3.67 5.76
CA ASP A 41 -1.85 -3.93 4.43
C ASP A 41 -1.48 -2.62 3.71
N ILE A 42 -2.34 -1.60 3.75
CA ILE A 42 -2.04 -0.25 3.25
C ILE A 42 -0.77 0.32 3.91
N SER A 43 -0.66 0.19 5.24
CA SER A 43 0.49 0.71 5.99
C SER A 43 1.79 0.00 5.60
N ILE A 44 1.75 -1.32 5.40
CA ILE A 44 2.91 -2.10 4.96
C ILE A 44 3.27 -1.76 3.52
N THR A 45 2.30 -1.60 2.62
CA THR A 45 2.54 -1.14 1.24
C THR A 45 3.23 0.22 1.24
N GLN A 46 2.79 1.17 2.07
CA GLN A 46 3.44 2.47 2.18
C GLN A 46 4.90 2.37 2.65
N ILE A 47 5.20 1.48 3.59
CA ILE A 47 6.57 1.23 4.04
C ILE A 47 7.42 0.66 2.91
N LYS A 48 6.91 -0.36 2.20
CA LYS A 48 7.58 -0.95 1.03
C LYS A 48 7.85 0.10 -0.05
N LEU A 49 6.85 0.94 -0.35
CA LEU A 49 6.97 2.03 -1.31
C LEU A 49 8.05 3.04 -0.91
N ASN A 50 8.15 3.38 0.39
CA ASN A 50 9.21 4.27 0.89
C ASN A 50 10.60 3.64 0.79
N ASN A 51 10.70 2.32 0.98
CA ASN A 51 11.96 1.59 0.78
C ASN A 51 12.37 1.62 -0.70
N LEU A 52 11.45 1.34 -1.62
CA LEU A 52 11.67 1.45 -3.07
C LEU A 52 12.13 2.85 -3.47
N LYS A 53 11.46 3.89 -2.95
CA LYS A 53 11.86 5.30 -3.16
C LYS A 53 13.29 5.57 -2.68
N SER A 54 13.69 4.97 -1.56
CA SER A 54 15.06 5.12 -1.04
C SER A 54 16.08 4.39 -1.94
N GLY A 55 15.74 3.18 -2.41
CA GLY A 55 16.55 2.43 -3.37
C GLY A 55 16.72 3.18 -4.70
N LEU A 56 15.64 3.72 -5.26
CA LEU A 56 15.67 4.53 -6.49
C LEU A 56 16.59 5.74 -6.34
N LYS A 57 16.53 6.44 -5.20
CA LYS A 57 17.41 7.59 -4.95
C LYS A 57 18.87 7.19 -4.90
N GLN A 58 19.19 6.04 -4.31
CA GLN A 58 20.55 5.53 -4.26
C GLN A 58 21.02 5.09 -5.66
N PHE A 59 20.15 4.47 -6.46
CA PHE A 59 20.43 4.17 -7.86
C PHE A 59 20.74 5.45 -8.65
N ASN A 60 19.92 6.48 -8.50
CA ASN A 60 20.14 7.79 -9.13
C ASN A 60 21.46 8.42 -8.70
N PHE A 61 21.85 8.27 -7.43
CA PHE A 61 23.14 8.76 -6.94
C PHE A 61 24.33 8.06 -7.62
N ASP A 62 24.27 6.76 -7.84
CA ASP A 62 25.37 5.98 -8.44
C ASP A 62 25.42 6.14 -9.97
N PHE A 63 24.27 6.10 -10.64
CA PHE A 63 24.18 6.14 -12.10
C PHE A 63 23.97 7.54 -12.69
N GLY A 64 23.51 8.51 -11.88
CA GLY A 64 23.16 9.86 -12.33
C GLY A 64 21.84 9.93 -13.11
N ARG A 65 21.03 8.87 -13.10
CA ARG A 65 19.75 8.76 -13.80
C ARG A 65 18.78 7.87 -13.04
N TRP A 66 17.49 8.03 -13.30
CA TRP A 66 16.49 7.05 -12.86
C TRP A 66 16.54 5.80 -13.77
N PRO A 67 16.03 4.64 -13.29
CA PRO A 67 15.83 3.48 -14.15
C PRO A 67 14.95 3.82 -15.36
N THR A 68 15.21 3.18 -16.49
CA THR A 68 14.32 3.24 -17.66
C THR A 68 13.07 2.39 -17.43
N GLU A 69 12.05 2.53 -18.28
CA GLU A 69 10.86 1.66 -18.23
C GLU A 69 11.21 0.18 -18.43
N GLU A 70 12.22 -0.13 -19.25
CA GLU A 70 12.66 -1.52 -19.51
C GLU A 70 13.39 -2.13 -18.31
N GLU A 71 14.21 -1.34 -17.60
CA GLU A 71 14.88 -1.78 -16.36
C GLU A 71 13.88 -1.87 -15.19
N GLY A 72 12.95 -0.90 -15.15
CA GLY A 72 11.95 -0.74 -14.10
C GLY A 72 12.56 -0.68 -12.70
N ILE A 73 11.74 -1.02 -11.70
CA ILE A 73 12.21 -1.11 -10.31
C ILE A 73 12.97 -2.41 -10.02
N ALA A 74 12.97 -3.39 -10.93
CA ALA A 74 13.64 -4.67 -10.73
C ALA A 74 15.16 -4.50 -10.57
N VAL A 75 15.73 -3.47 -11.21
CA VAL A 75 17.14 -3.08 -11.07
C VAL A 75 17.58 -2.86 -9.63
N LEU A 76 16.64 -2.55 -8.72
CA LEU A 76 16.95 -2.32 -7.31
C LEU A 76 17.44 -3.58 -6.57
N TRP A 77 17.13 -4.77 -7.08
CA TRP A 77 17.55 -6.03 -6.46
C TRP A 77 18.11 -7.04 -7.46
N ASP A 78 17.89 -6.83 -8.76
CA ASP A 78 18.40 -7.68 -9.83
C ASP A 78 19.33 -6.88 -10.76
N LYS A 79 20.62 -7.20 -10.72
CA LYS A 79 21.61 -6.60 -11.62
C LYS A 79 21.38 -6.97 -13.09
N GLU A 80 20.70 -8.07 -13.38
CA GLU A 80 20.44 -8.54 -14.74
C GLU A 80 19.35 -7.72 -15.42
N ALA A 81 18.54 -7.01 -14.63
CA ALA A 81 17.57 -6.04 -15.13
C ALA A 81 18.21 -4.71 -15.54
N LEU A 82 19.50 -4.49 -15.24
CA LEU A 82 20.22 -3.29 -15.67
C LEU A 82 20.42 -3.30 -17.20
N ASP A 83 20.29 -2.14 -17.82
CA ASP A 83 20.59 -1.94 -19.25
C ASP A 83 21.99 -2.52 -19.58
N PRO A 84 22.11 -3.40 -20.60
CA PRO A 84 23.39 -3.97 -21.02
C PRO A 84 24.46 -2.92 -21.37
N GLU A 85 24.07 -1.71 -21.75
CA GLU A 85 24.99 -0.61 -22.06
C GLU A 85 25.45 0.16 -20.80
N ALA A 86 24.79 -0.06 -19.65
CA ALA A 86 25.14 0.61 -18.41
C ALA A 86 26.44 0.06 -17.80
N ASP A 87 27.16 0.93 -17.07
CA ASP A 87 28.38 0.56 -16.37
C ASP A 87 28.05 -0.27 -15.12
N VAL A 88 28.06 -1.59 -15.27
CA VAL A 88 27.81 -2.57 -14.21
C VAL A 88 28.73 -2.36 -12.99
N ASN A 89 29.90 -1.74 -13.14
CA ASN A 89 30.79 -1.48 -12.00
C ASN A 89 30.23 -0.45 -11.00
N LYS A 90 29.27 0.37 -11.43
CA LYS A 90 28.55 1.31 -10.56
C LYS A 90 27.47 0.62 -9.72
N TYR A 91 27.04 -0.57 -10.13
CA TYR A 91 26.01 -1.32 -9.44
C TYR A 91 26.49 -1.78 -8.06
N LEU A 92 25.70 -1.51 -7.02
CA LEU A 92 25.99 -2.00 -5.68
C LEU A 92 25.88 -3.52 -5.66
N GLY A 93 26.97 -4.24 -5.35
CA GLY A 93 26.99 -5.70 -5.43
C GLY A 93 25.91 -6.43 -4.59
N LYS A 94 25.34 -5.77 -3.58
CA LYS A 94 24.20 -6.29 -2.77
C LYS A 94 22.82 -5.82 -3.24
N GLY A 95 22.76 -4.99 -4.28
CA GLY A 95 21.56 -4.24 -4.69
C GLY A 95 21.35 -2.94 -3.89
N TYR A 96 20.22 -2.30 -4.18
CA TYR A 96 19.75 -1.04 -3.60
C TYR A 96 18.70 -1.24 -2.50
N MET A 97 18.33 -2.48 -2.24
CA MET A 97 17.33 -2.90 -1.25
C MET A 97 17.89 -4.02 -0.39
N ASP A 98 17.49 -4.07 0.89
CA ASP A 98 17.90 -5.16 1.77
C ASP A 98 17.18 -6.48 1.44
N GLU A 99 15.91 -6.39 1.02
CA GLU A 99 15.10 -7.52 0.57
C GLU A 99 14.36 -7.17 -0.74
N PRO A 100 14.32 -8.09 -1.73
CA PRO A 100 13.53 -7.91 -2.95
C PRO A 100 12.05 -7.72 -2.62
N THR A 101 11.43 -6.71 -3.23
CA THR A 101 10.00 -6.42 -3.03
C THR A 101 9.27 -6.43 -4.38
N PRO A 102 9.11 -7.59 -5.02
CA PRO A 102 8.56 -7.67 -6.38
C PRO A 102 7.06 -7.29 -6.45
N GLN A 103 6.34 -7.46 -5.34
CA GLN A 103 4.89 -7.25 -5.28
C GLN A 103 4.45 -6.46 -4.04
N ASP A 104 3.30 -5.82 -4.16
CA ASP A 104 2.60 -5.13 -3.07
C ASP A 104 1.94 -6.12 -2.07
N GLN A 105 1.00 -5.67 -1.22
CA GLN A 105 0.31 -6.57 -0.27
C GLN A 105 -0.83 -7.39 -0.90
N TRP A 106 -1.31 -6.98 -2.08
CA TRP A 106 -2.40 -7.64 -2.79
C TRP A 106 -1.88 -8.57 -3.90
N GLY A 107 -0.56 -8.61 -4.09
CA GLY A 107 0.11 -9.50 -5.04
C GLY A 107 0.29 -8.87 -6.43
N ASN A 108 0.03 -7.56 -6.55
CA ASN A 108 0.21 -6.83 -7.80
C ASN A 108 1.67 -6.40 -7.94
N GLU A 109 2.11 -6.25 -9.18
CA GLU A 109 3.36 -5.56 -9.50
C GLU A 109 3.24 -4.07 -9.18
N TRP A 110 4.38 -3.39 -9.13
CA TRP A 110 4.41 -1.95 -8.88
C TRP A 110 4.29 -1.18 -10.18
N GLY A 111 3.47 -0.14 -10.18
CA GLY A 111 3.46 0.84 -11.26
C GLY A 111 4.69 1.73 -11.18
N TYR A 112 5.40 1.86 -12.29
CA TYR A 112 6.58 2.71 -12.41
C TYR A 112 6.59 3.40 -13.76
N ALA A 113 6.84 4.72 -13.77
CA ALA A 113 6.99 5.48 -15.00
C ALA A 113 8.13 6.50 -14.89
N PHE A 114 8.97 6.54 -15.91
CA PHE A 114 9.99 7.56 -16.08
C PHE A 114 10.17 7.88 -17.57
N PRO A 115 9.99 9.14 -18.01
CA PRO A 115 9.65 10.33 -17.20
C PRO A 115 8.27 10.24 -16.52
N SER A 116 8.06 11.04 -15.47
CA SER A 116 6.77 11.11 -14.76
C SER A 116 5.63 11.46 -15.73
N ILE A 117 4.50 10.78 -15.57
CA ILE A 117 3.26 11.01 -16.33
C ILE A 117 2.56 12.27 -15.79
N ARG A 118 2.77 12.58 -14.50
CA ARG A 118 2.03 13.63 -13.78
C ARG A 118 2.87 14.87 -13.48
N GLY A 119 4.18 14.72 -13.40
CA GLY A 119 5.14 15.73 -12.97
C GLY A 119 6.10 16.18 -14.07
N ASP A 120 7.25 16.68 -13.64
CA ASP A 120 8.31 17.14 -14.55
C ASP A 120 9.03 15.95 -15.19
N GLU A 121 9.65 16.18 -16.36
CA GLU A 121 10.42 15.16 -17.10
C GLU A 121 11.63 14.59 -16.32
N THR A 122 11.99 15.22 -15.20
CA THR A 122 13.10 14.80 -14.33
C THR A 122 12.66 13.94 -13.15
N GLU A 123 11.35 13.82 -12.94
CA GLU A 123 10.75 13.04 -11.86
C GLU A 123 10.28 11.68 -12.39
N TYR A 124 10.01 10.77 -11.47
CA TYR A 124 9.45 9.45 -11.75
C TYR A 124 8.17 9.25 -10.94
N ASP A 125 7.29 8.41 -11.47
CA ASP A 125 6.10 7.96 -10.74
C ASP A 125 6.32 6.54 -10.22
N LEU A 126 5.87 6.29 -9.00
CA LEU A 126 5.86 4.96 -8.37
C LEU A 126 4.58 4.80 -7.56
N TRP A 127 3.82 3.74 -7.82
CA TRP A 127 2.56 3.44 -7.12
C TRP A 127 2.31 1.92 -7.00
N SER A 128 1.37 1.56 -6.12
CA SER A 128 0.79 0.21 -6.01
C SER A 128 -0.69 0.30 -6.39
N PHE A 129 -1.20 -0.76 -7.02
CA PHE A 129 -2.59 -0.87 -7.51
C PHE A 129 -3.64 -1.01 -6.40
N GLY A 130 -3.20 -0.94 -5.14
CA GLY A 130 -4.09 -0.91 -3.99
C GLY A 130 -4.95 -2.18 -3.81
N PRO A 131 -5.95 -2.09 -2.91
CA PRO A 131 -6.89 -3.17 -2.62
C PRO A 131 -7.70 -3.69 -3.81
N ASN A 132 -8.06 -2.84 -4.77
CA ASN A 132 -8.84 -3.25 -5.94
C ASN A 132 -8.01 -4.02 -6.99
N GLY A 133 -6.68 -3.81 -7.01
CA GLY A 133 -5.75 -4.43 -7.95
C GLY A 133 -5.88 -3.94 -9.39
N GLU A 134 -6.56 -2.81 -9.61
CA GLU A 134 -6.71 -2.16 -10.90
C GLU A 134 -5.63 -1.09 -11.05
N ASP A 135 -4.94 -1.04 -12.20
CA ASP A 135 -3.98 0.02 -12.47
C ASP A 135 -4.71 1.32 -12.85
N GLU A 136 -4.92 2.17 -11.85
CA GLU A 136 -5.54 3.49 -12.00
C GLU A 136 -4.49 4.61 -12.13
N GLN A 137 -3.22 4.27 -12.40
CA GLN A 137 -2.10 5.22 -12.58
C GLN A 137 -1.96 6.21 -11.40
N GLY A 138 -2.15 5.69 -10.19
CA GLY A 138 -2.08 6.46 -8.95
C GLY A 138 -3.36 7.19 -8.56
N GLU A 139 -4.49 6.89 -9.20
CA GLU A 139 -5.83 7.37 -8.82
C GLU A 139 -6.58 6.35 -7.94
N GLY A 140 -7.86 6.59 -7.65
CA GLY A 140 -8.70 5.71 -6.84
C GLY A 140 -8.08 5.29 -5.50
N ASP A 141 -7.97 3.98 -5.26
CA ASP A 141 -7.38 3.39 -4.05
C ASP A 141 -5.89 3.01 -4.20
N ASP A 142 -5.25 3.42 -5.29
CA ASP A 142 -3.81 3.25 -5.46
C ASP A 142 -3.03 3.95 -4.34
N ILE A 143 -1.87 3.38 -4.02
CA ILE A 143 -0.95 3.94 -3.02
C ILE A 143 0.24 4.52 -3.74
N VAL A 144 0.39 5.84 -3.67
CA VAL A 144 1.35 6.60 -4.48
C VAL A 144 2.56 7.09 -3.69
N SER A 145 3.67 7.33 -4.40
CA SER A 145 4.92 7.84 -3.83
C SER A 145 5.02 9.37 -3.76
N TRP A 146 4.12 10.06 -4.47
CA TRP A 146 3.97 11.51 -4.50
C TRP A 146 2.84 11.98 -3.59
N ARG A 147 2.79 13.29 -3.32
CA ARG A 147 1.69 13.90 -2.59
C ARG A 147 0.53 14.10 -3.55
N ARG A 148 -0.66 13.61 -3.22
CA ARG A 148 -1.88 14.03 -3.93
C ARG A 148 -2.17 15.48 -3.54
N ASP A 149 -2.21 16.37 -4.53
CA ASP A 149 -2.78 17.70 -4.33
C ASP A 149 -4.26 17.51 -4.04
N SER A 150 -4.66 17.82 -2.82
CA SER A 150 -6.02 17.62 -2.33
C SER A 150 -6.99 18.52 -3.08
N GLU A 151 -7.89 17.94 -3.88
CA GLU A 151 -9.09 18.61 -4.43
C GLU A 151 -10.25 18.70 -3.41
N ASP A 152 -9.95 18.76 -2.11
CA ASP A 152 -10.97 19.02 -1.07
C ASP A 152 -10.96 20.51 -0.71
N GLY A 153 -12.04 21.19 -1.10
CA GLY A 153 -12.15 22.64 -1.16
C GLY A 153 -11.90 23.42 0.14
N ASP A 154 -11.05 24.43 0.04
CA ASP A 154 -10.96 25.54 0.98
C ASP A 154 -12.00 26.62 0.61
N PHE A 155 -13.23 26.45 1.08
CA PHE A 155 -14.12 27.60 1.34
C PHE A 155 -13.72 28.17 2.71
N GLY A 156 -12.70 29.04 2.76
CA GLY A 156 -12.14 29.40 4.06
C GLY A 156 -11.20 30.60 4.18
N GLY A 157 -11.21 31.54 3.23
CA GLY A 157 -10.80 32.94 3.49
C GLY A 157 -9.35 33.22 3.89
N ASP A 158 -8.54 33.62 2.92
CA ASP A 158 -7.69 34.81 3.07
C ASP A 158 -7.34 35.35 1.67
N MET A 159 -8.08 36.39 1.25
CA MET A 159 -7.65 37.26 0.17
C MET A 159 -6.37 37.97 0.62
N MET A 160 -5.21 37.46 0.22
CA MET A 160 -3.98 38.24 0.26
C MET A 160 -4.14 39.41 -0.73
N PRO A 161 -4.09 40.69 -0.30
CA PRO A 161 -4.12 41.79 -1.25
C PRO A 161 -2.83 41.77 -2.10
N PRO A 162 -2.91 42.16 -3.39
CA PRO A 162 -1.75 42.21 -4.25
C PRO A 162 -0.70 43.19 -3.70
N PRO A 163 0.61 42.91 -3.88
CA PRO A 163 1.67 43.79 -3.41
C PRO A 163 1.54 45.18 -4.08
N PRO A 164 1.85 46.27 -3.35
CA PRO A 164 1.80 47.60 -3.95
C PRO A 164 2.82 47.71 -5.08
N SER A 165 2.34 48.09 -6.26
CA SER A 165 3.18 48.46 -7.40
C SER A 165 4.01 49.69 -7.01
N GLY A 166 5.28 49.47 -6.68
CA GLY A 166 6.27 50.53 -6.53
C GLY A 166 6.83 50.91 -7.89
N GLY A 167 6.49 52.12 -8.35
CA GLY A 167 6.98 52.75 -9.58
C GLY A 167 6.18 54.00 -9.91
#